data_AF-A0A392PJV0-F1
#
_entry.id   AF-A0A392PJV0-F1
#
_cell.length_a   1.000
_cell.length_b   1.000
_cell.length_c   1.000
_cell.angle_alpha   90.00
_cell.angle_beta   90.00
_cell.angle_gamma   90.00
#
_symmetry.space_group_name_H-M   'P 1'
#
loop_
_entity.id
_entity.type
_entity.pdbx_description
1 polymer ?
#
loop_
_entity_poly.entity_id
_entity_poly.type
_entity_poly.pdbx_seq_one_letter_code
_entity_poly.pdbx_strand_id
1 'polypeptide(L)' 'MLTKWCPAPGCEHAVNFDAGTENYDVSCLCSYSFCWNCTEEAHRPVDCDTVSKWILKNSAESENMN' A
#
# COMPACT_ATOMS: atom_id res chain seq x y z
N MET A 1 -4.17 -13.05 13.43
CA MET A 1 -4.81 -12.87 12.12
C MET A 1 -5.36 -11.46 12.03
N LEU A 2 -4.82 -10.65 11.11
CA LEU A 2 -5.28 -9.29 10.83
C LEU A 2 -5.95 -9.30 9.46
N THR A 3 -6.99 -8.49 9.26
CA THR A 3 -7.72 -8.41 7.97
C THR A 3 -7.81 -6.95 7.53
N LYS A 4 -7.50 -6.68 6.26
CA LYS A 4 -7.63 -5.35 5.65
C LYS A 4 -8.23 -5.49 4.26
N TRP A 5 -9.02 -4.49 3.88
CA TRP A 5 -9.61 -4.38 2.56
C TRP A 5 -8.56 -3.96 1.53
N CYS A 6 -8.71 -4.48 0.31
CA CYS A 6 -7.90 -4.04 -0.81
C CYS A 6 -8.22 -2.57 -1.13
N PRO A 7 -7.21 -1.70 -1.29
CA PRO A 7 -7.44 -0.28 -1.62
C PRO A 7 -7.75 -0.06 -3.11
N ALA A 8 -7.69 -1.10 -3.95
CA ALA A 8 -7.98 -0.98 -5.37
C ALA A 8 -9.43 -0.52 -5.62
N PRO A 9 -9.66 0.44 -6.53
CA PRO A 9 -10.99 0.96 -6.81
C PRO A 9 -11.89 -0.14 -7.38
N GLY A 10 -13.06 -0.32 -6.77
CA GLY A 10 -14.03 -1.36 -7.18
C GLY A 10 -13.67 -2.78 -6.75
N CYS A 11 -12.66 -2.96 -5.89
CA CYS A 11 -12.35 -4.26 -5.31
C CYS A 11 -13.03 -4.42 -3.94
N GLU A 12 -13.80 -5.51 -3.78
CA GLU A 12 -14.48 -5.87 -2.53
C GLU A 12 -13.82 -7.09 -1.87
N HIS A 13 -12.53 -7.32 -2.14
CA HIS A 13 -11.77 -8.38 -1.50
C HIS A 13 -10.96 -7.85 -0.33
N ALA A 14 -10.88 -8.65 0.72
CA ALA A 14 -10.02 -8.41 1.85
C ALA A 14 -8.88 -9.44 1.87
N VAL A 15 -7.71 -9.00 2.31
CA VAL A 15 -6.55 -9.86 2.50
C VAL A 15 -6.41 -10.16 3.99
N ASN A 16 -6.14 -11.42 4.33
CA ASN A 16 -5.78 -11.84 5.68
C ASN A 16 -4.25 -11.88 5.79
N PHE A 17 -3.73 -11.24 6.82
CA PHE A 17 -2.31 -11.16 7.11
C PHE A 17 -1.99 -11.81 8.45
N ASP A 18 -1.03 -12.71 8.43
CA ASP A 18 -0.49 -13.32 9.64
C ASP A 18 0.65 -12.48 10.20
N ALA A 19 0.36 -11.83 11.34
CA ALA A 19 1.34 -11.08 12.09
C ALA A 19 2.45 -12.02 12.57
N GLY A 20 3.58 -11.99 11.87
CA GLY A 20 4.69 -12.93 12.04
C GLY A 20 5.59 -13.04 10.82
N THR A 21 5.17 -12.51 9.66
CA THR A 21 6.02 -12.42 8.48
C THR A 21 6.86 -11.14 8.52
N GLU A 22 8.14 -11.25 8.14
CA GLU A 22 9.03 -10.09 7.95
C GLU A 22 8.68 -9.29 6.68
N ASN A 23 7.78 -9.82 5.85
CA ASN A 23 7.30 -9.18 4.63
C ASN A 23 5.87 -8.69 4.84
N TYR A 24 5.66 -7.41 4.53
CA TYR A 24 4.35 -6.75 4.59
C TYR A 24 3.71 -6.63 3.20
N ASP A 25 4.36 -7.08 2.13
CA ASP A 25 3.80 -6.99 0.78
C ASP A 25 2.74 -8.09 0.64
N VAL A 26 1.51 -7.67 0.38
CA VAL A 26 0.39 -8.58 0.20
C VAL A 26 -0.19 -8.41 -1.19
N SER A 27 -0.65 -9.51 -1.77
CA SER A 27 -1.31 -9.51 -3.07
C SER A 27 -2.78 -9.88 -2.90
N CYS A 28 -3.65 -9.04 -3.45
CA CYS A 28 -5.08 -9.29 -3.51
C CYS A 28 -5.43 -10.18 -4.71
N LEU A 29 -6.60 -10.83 -4.65
CA LEU A 29 -7.17 -11.60 -5.77
C LEU A 29 -7.41 -10.77 -7.03
N CYS A 30 -7.61 -9.46 -6.91
CA CYS A 30 -7.71 -8.55 -8.05
C CYS A 30 -6.36 -8.24 -8.72
N SER A 31 -5.27 -8.93 -8.34
CA SER A 31 -3.88 -8.70 -8.75
C SER A 31 -3.23 -7.42 -8.23
N TYR A 32 -3.94 -6.63 -7.42
CA TYR A 32 -3.36 -5.46 -6.78
C TYR A 32 -2.46 -5.88 -5.62
N SER A 33 -1.21 -5.43 -5.62
CA SER A 33 -0.24 -5.69 -4.55
C SER A 33 0.05 -4.41 -3.78
N PHE A 34 -0.07 -4.49 -2.45
CA PHE A 34 0.05 -3.35 -1.56
C PHE A 34 0.80 -3.70 -0.30
N CYS A 35 1.40 -2.70 0.32
CA CYS A 35 2.04 -2.84 1.61
C CYS A 35 0.98 -2.87 2.71
N TRP A 36 0.93 -3.97 3.46
CA TRP A 36 0.03 -4.14 4.59
C TRP A 36 0.21 -3.06 5.66
N ASN A 37 1.44 -2.57 5.85
CA ASN A 37 1.79 -1.63 6.89
C ASN A 37 1.24 -0.23 6.61
N CYS A 38 1.58 0.35 5.45
CA CYS A 38 1.19 1.73 5.08
C CYS A 38 0.02 1.82 4.09
N THR A 39 -0.50 0.70 3.59
CA THR A 39 -1.60 0.60 2.60
C THR A 39 -1.33 1.21 1.23
N GLU A 40 -0.09 1.64 0.97
CA GLU A 40 0.38 2.09 -0.34
C GLU A 40 0.76 0.91 -1.24
N GLU A 41 1.13 1.19 -2.49
CA GLU A 41 1.64 0.16 -3.41
C GLU A 41 2.80 -0.65 -2.78
N ALA A 42 2.89 -1.94 -3.12
CA ALA A 42 3.99 -2.78 -2.65
C ALA A 42 5.32 -2.19 -3.11
N HIS A 43 6.15 -1.78 -2.14
CA HIS A 43 7.21 -0.82 -2.40
C HIS A 43 8.60 -1.34 -2.04
N ARG A 44 8.78 -2.64 -1.85
CA ARG A 44 10.12 -3.20 -1.64
C ARG A 44 11.02 -2.98 -2.85
N PRO A 45 12.31 -2.66 -2.62
CA PRO A 45 13.04 -2.68 -1.35
C PRO A 45 12.97 -1.38 -0.51
N VAL A 46 12.17 -0.40 -0.92
CA VAL A 46 12.07 0.90 -0.25
C VAL A 46 11.22 0.76 1.03
N ASP A 47 11.58 1.47 2.09
CA ASP A 47 10.81 1.50 3.34
C ASP A 47 9.57 2.41 3.24
N CYS A 48 8.54 2.12 4.05
CA CYS A 48 7.30 2.91 4.08
C CYS A 48 7.54 4.40 4.31
N ASP A 49 8.52 4.78 5.13
CA ASP A 49 8.85 6.18 5.42
C ASP A 49 9.32 6.93 4.16
N THR A 50 10.16 6.29 3.35
CA THR A 50 10.65 6.88 2.09
C THR A 50 9.53 7.03 1.08
N VAL A 51 8.65 6.02 0.97
CA VAL A 51 7.46 6.08 0.10
C VAL A 51 6.51 7.19 0.54
N SER A 52 6.19 7.26 1.83
CA SER A 52 5.34 8.33 2.39
C SER A 52 5.92 9.72 2.09
N LYS A 53 7.23 9.92 2.25
CA LYS A 53 7.90 11.17 1.89
C LYS A 53 7.81 11.46 0.39
N TRP A 54 7.92 10.43 -0.45
CA TRP A 54 7.82 10.58 -1.90
C TRP A 54 6.39 10.94 -2.32
N ILE A 55 5.37 10.27 -1.79
CA ILE A 55 3.96 10.58 -2.03
C ILE A 55 3.66 12.01 -1.57
N LEU A 56 4.05 12.39 -0.36
CA LEU A 56 3.83 13.76 0.15
C LEU A 56 4.45 14.82 -0.76
N LYS A 57 5.67 14.58 -1.27
CA LYS A 57 6.31 15.47 -2.24
C LYS A 57 5.55 15.53 -3.56
N ASN A 58 5.19 14.40 -4.15
CA ASN A 58 4.45 14.36 -5.42
C ASN A 58 3.05 14.97 -5.29
N SER A 59 2.36 14.74 -4.17
CA SER A 59 1.07 15.35 -3.87
C SER A 59 1.18 16.86 -3.73
N ALA A 60 2.19 17.37 -3.01
CA ALA A 60 2.45 18.81 -2.90
C ALA A 60 2.86 19.45 -4.24
N GLU A 61 3.56 18.72 -5.11
CA GLU A 61 3.91 19.19 -6.46
C GLU A 61 2.69 19.14 -7.42
N SER A 62 1.76 18.21 -7.20
CA SER A 62 0.52 18.10 -7.99
C SER A 62 -0.52 19.20 -7.70
N GLU A 63 -0.34 19.95 -6.61
CA GLU A 63 -1.11 21.16 -6.32
C GLU A 63 -0.61 22.41 -7.06
N ASN A 64 0.35 22.30 -8.00
CA ASN A 64 0.84 23.43 -8.81
C ASN A 64 0.52 23.34 -10.31
N MET A 65 -0.56 22.64 -10.68
CA MET A 65 -1.21 22.81 -11.98
C MET A 65 -2.68 23.19 -11.76
N ASN A 66 -2.92 24.47 -11.41
CA ASN A 66 -4.13 25.24 -11.78
C ASN A 66 -3.91 26.74 -11.57
#